data_AF-A0A535M5W3-F1
#
_entry.id   AF-A0A535M5W3-F1
#
_cell.length_a   1.000
_cell.length_b   1.000
_cell.length_c   1.000
_cell.angle_alpha   90.00
_cell.angle_beta   90.00
_cell.angle_gamma   90.00
#
_symmetry.space_group_name_H-M   'P 1'
#
loop_
_entity.id
_entity.type
_entity.pdbx_description
1 polymer ?
#
loop_
_entity_poly.entity_id
_entity_poly.type
_entity_poly.pdbx_seq_one_letter_code
_entity_poly.pdbx_strand_id
1 'polypeptide(L)'
;MIPTERVPTHPGEILQEEFLAPLGLTQVKLAEHIGVPVQRINEIIRGKRGITPETAWLFAQAFGTTPQFWVNLQTNYDLASGTMRARSEACPPQLMRIVRSIPIMQRRIFTFIGGSKGPWRVTRIAPVIGVDLPAVGRVDLVNEDLRALPAGARWLLRGLTSYERYTNQSEKEQLIALQPPLGRPEATCAALIPVKKSAT
;
A
#
# COMPACT_ATOMS: atom_id res chain seq x y z
N MET A 1 10.61 -19.95 -0.14
CA MET A 1 11.82 -19.12 -0.04
C MET A 1 11.37 -17.67 -0.08
N ILE A 2 11.44 -16.94 1.03
CA ILE A 2 11.09 -15.50 1.06
C ILE A 2 12.38 -14.75 0.75
N PRO A 3 12.47 -13.95 -0.33
CA PRO A 3 13.68 -13.18 -0.61
C PRO A 3 13.95 -12.18 0.51
N THR A 4 15.09 -12.33 1.19
CA THR A 4 15.45 -11.58 2.41
C THR A 4 16.04 -10.20 2.10
N GLU A 5 16.40 -9.93 0.84
CA GLU A 5 16.92 -8.62 0.37
C GLU A 5 16.15 -8.19 -0.87
N ARG A 6 15.03 -7.47 -0.69
CA ARG A 6 14.34 -6.77 -1.79
C ARG A 6 14.66 -5.29 -1.70
N VAL A 7 15.28 -4.76 -2.73
CA VAL A 7 15.53 -3.32 -2.87
C VAL A 7 14.16 -2.64 -3.11
N PRO A 8 13.78 -1.63 -2.31
CA PRO A 8 12.59 -0.84 -2.54
C PRO A 8 12.60 -0.22 -3.93
N THR A 9 11.44 -0.15 -4.57
CA THR A 9 11.24 0.44 -5.89
C THR A 9 11.51 1.95 -5.86
N HIS A 10 12.16 2.50 -6.90
CA HIS A 10 12.44 3.94 -6.98
C HIS A 10 11.12 4.74 -7.06
N PRO A 11 10.99 5.88 -6.37
CA PRO A 11 9.76 6.68 -6.40
C PRO A 11 9.33 7.13 -7.81
N GLY A 12 10.30 7.29 -8.71
CA GLY A 12 10.04 7.61 -10.11
C GLY A 12 9.43 6.48 -10.93
N GLU A 13 9.72 5.22 -10.59
CA GLU A 13 9.06 4.07 -11.20
C GLU A 13 7.61 4.00 -10.70
N ILE A 14 7.38 4.25 -9.40
CA ILE A 14 6.03 4.39 -8.84
C ILE A 14 5.25 5.52 -9.52
N LEU A 15 5.88 6.68 -9.76
CA LEU A 15 5.25 7.79 -10.49
C LEU A 15 4.80 7.36 -11.90
N GLN A 16 5.63 6.63 -12.63
CA GLN A 16 5.34 6.19 -14.00
C GLN A 16 4.22 5.15 -14.03
N GLU A 17 4.31 4.12 -13.19
CA GLU A 17 3.44 2.94 -13.26
C GLU A 17 2.11 3.10 -12.51
N GLU A 18 2.08 3.85 -11.41
CA GLU A 18 0.89 3.96 -10.56
C GLU A 18 0.08 5.23 -10.84
N PHE A 19 0.68 6.24 -11.49
CA PHE A 19 0.03 7.51 -11.74
C PHE A 19 -0.03 7.83 -13.24
N LEU A 20 1.10 7.86 -13.94
CA LEU A 20 1.11 8.28 -15.34
C LEU A 20 0.44 7.28 -16.28
N ALA A 21 0.82 6.01 -16.22
CA ALA A 21 0.27 4.97 -17.09
C ALA A 21 -1.24 4.74 -16.89
N PRO A 22 -1.77 4.60 -15.66
CA PRO A 22 -3.20 4.38 -15.44
C PRO A 22 -4.07 5.59 -15.80
N LEU A 23 -3.53 6.80 -15.69
CA LEU A 23 -4.24 8.03 -16.06
C LEU A 23 -4.07 8.40 -17.55
N GLY A 24 -3.28 7.64 -18.32
CA GLY A 24 -2.94 7.98 -19.71
C GLY A 24 -2.22 9.33 -19.84
N LEU A 25 -1.50 9.75 -18.80
CA LEU A 25 -0.80 11.02 -18.74
C LEU A 25 0.64 10.87 -19.24
N THR A 26 1.07 11.80 -20.07
CA THR A 26 2.47 11.87 -20.50
C THR A 26 3.30 12.66 -19.49
N GLN A 27 4.61 12.40 -19.43
CA GLN A 27 5.55 13.17 -18.61
C GLN A 27 5.51 14.66 -18.93
N VAL A 28 5.30 15.01 -20.21
CA VAL A 28 5.14 16.38 -20.69
C VAL A 28 3.91 17.03 -20.08
N LYS A 29 2.75 16.37 -20.15
CA LYS A 29 1.50 16.87 -19.57
C LYS A 29 1.59 17.04 -18.05
N LEU A 30 2.25 16.12 -17.35
CA LEU A 30 2.48 16.27 -15.91
C LEU A 30 3.36 17.50 -15.61
N ALA A 31 4.48 17.63 -16.34
CA ALA A 31 5.42 18.72 -16.15
C ALA A 31 4.77 20.10 -16.40
N GLU A 32 3.96 20.20 -17.46
CA GLU A 32 3.14 21.38 -17.76
C GLU A 32 2.13 21.66 -16.64
N HIS A 33 1.41 20.63 -16.20
CA HIS A 33 0.38 20.76 -15.16
C HIS A 33 0.92 21.28 -13.83
N ILE A 34 2.13 20.85 -13.43
CA ILE A 34 2.74 21.26 -12.16
C ILE A 34 3.78 22.38 -12.31
N GLY A 35 3.96 22.92 -13.51
CA GLY A 35 4.85 24.06 -13.78
C GLY A 35 6.35 23.76 -13.56
N VAL A 36 6.82 22.56 -13.92
CA VAL A 36 8.25 22.20 -13.83
C VAL A 36 8.81 21.79 -15.18
N PRO A 37 10.15 21.86 -15.38
CA PRO A 37 10.75 21.36 -16.62
C PRO A 37 10.49 19.87 -16.82
N VAL A 38 10.14 19.45 -18.05
CA VAL A 38 9.94 18.04 -18.42
C VAL A 38 11.16 17.19 -18.06
N GLN A 39 12.36 17.75 -18.20
CA GLN A 39 13.61 17.09 -17.83
C GLN A 39 13.63 16.65 -16.36
N ARG A 40 13.05 17.44 -15.45
CA ARG A 40 12.96 17.08 -14.02
C ARG A 40 12.15 15.80 -13.84
N ILE A 41 11.00 15.69 -14.51
CA ILE A 41 10.13 14.52 -14.44
C ILE A 41 10.80 13.30 -15.08
N ASN A 42 11.45 13.49 -16.22
CA ASN A 42 12.22 12.44 -16.89
C ASN A 42 13.34 11.89 -16.00
N GLU A 43 14.12 12.77 -15.36
CA GLU A 43 15.20 12.38 -14.45
C GLU A 43 14.69 11.62 -13.22
N ILE A 44 13.53 12.03 -12.67
CA ILE A 44 12.89 11.33 -11.55
C ILE A 44 12.47 9.93 -11.97
N ILE A 45 11.76 9.80 -13.10
CA ILE A 45 11.28 8.50 -13.59
C ILE A 45 12.44 7.56 -13.91
N ARG A 46 13.54 8.08 -14.45
CA ARG A 46 14.74 7.28 -14.77
C ARG A 46 15.63 6.98 -13.55
N GLY A 47 15.20 7.33 -12.34
CA GLY A 47 15.98 7.07 -11.12
C GLY A 47 17.26 7.90 -11.00
N LYS A 48 17.44 8.93 -11.83
CA LYS A 48 18.62 9.80 -11.82
C LYS A 48 18.50 10.92 -10.79
N ARG A 49 17.27 11.28 -10.43
CA ARG A 49 16.94 12.33 -9.47
C ARG A 49 15.94 11.80 -8.45
N GLY A 50 16.20 12.08 -7.18
CA GLY A 50 15.26 11.81 -6.09
C GLY A 50 14.14 12.86 -6.02
N ILE A 51 13.05 12.53 -5.34
CA ILE A 51 11.95 13.45 -5.08
C ILE A 51 12.31 14.37 -3.91
N THR A 52 12.40 15.67 -4.17
CA THR A 52 12.59 16.70 -3.14
C THR A 52 11.27 17.05 -2.43
N PRO A 53 11.28 17.65 -1.24
CA PRO A 53 10.05 18.10 -0.56
C PRO A 53 9.16 19.01 -1.42
N GLU A 54 9.75 19.89 -2.22
CA GLU A 54 9.02 20.78 -3.14
C GLU A 54 8.33 19.97 -4.23
N THR A 55 9.04 19.01 -4.82
CA THR A 55 8.49 18.13 -5.86
C THR A 55 7.40 17.23 -5.31
N ALA A 56 7.58 16.73 -4.09
CA ALA A 56 6.58 15.97 -3.36
C ALA A 56 5.29 16.79 -3.14
N TRP A 57 5.41 18.08 -2.86
CA TRP A 57 4.26 18.98 -2.71
C TRP A 57 3.52 19.22 -4.02
N LEU A 58 4.25 19.35 -5.13
CA LEU A 58 3.66 19.48 -6.46
C LEU A 58 2.94 18.21 -6.90
N PHE A 59 3.55 17.03 -6.70
CA PHE A 59 2.91 15.75 -6.99
C PHE A 59 1.69 15.49 -6.11
N ALA A 60 1.74 15.90 -4.84
CA ALA A 60 0.59 15.79 -3.94
C ALA A 60 -0.63 16.53 -4.48
N GLN A 61 -0.45 17.75 -4.98
CA GLN A 61 -1.54 18.51 -5.59
C GLN A 61 -2.02 17.90 -6.91
N ALA A 62 -1.10 17.49 -7.79
CA ALA A 62 -1.45 16.94 -9.10
C ALA A 62 -2.25 15.64 -9.01
N PHE A 63 -1.93 14.79 -8.03
CA PHE A 63 -2.47 13.44 -7.91
C PHE A 63 -3.42 13.24 -6.74
N GLY A 64 -3.73 14.31 -5.98
CA GLY A 64 -4.56 14.22 -4.78
C GLY A 64 -3.92 13.35 -3.68
N THR A 65 -2.59 13.29 -3.62
CA THR A 65 -1.83 12.54 -2.61
C THR A 65 -1.26 13.50 -1.55
N THR A 66 -0.27 13.06 -0.77
CA THR A 66 0.33 13.86 0.30
C THR A 66 1.82 14.06 0.04
N PRO A 67 2.42 15.21 0.42
CA PRO A 67 3.85 15.40 0.24
C PRO A 67 4.66 14.32 0.97
N GLN A 68 4.21 13.93 2.17
CA GLN A 68 4.84 12.89 2.98
C GLN A 68 4.82 11.52 2.29
N PHE A 69 3.81 11.21 1.47
CA PHE A 69 3.78 9.97 0.70
C PHE A 69 5.02 9.88 -0.19
N TRP A 70 5.29 10.91 -0.98
CA TRP A 70 6.44 10.95 -1.90
C TRP A 70 7.77 11.02 -1.16
N VAL A 71 7.86 11.80 -0.09
CA VAL A 71 9.05 11.85 0.77
C VAL A 71 9.35 10.49 1.38
N ASN A 72 8.34 9.78 1.90
CA ASN A 72 8.54 8.45 2.48
C ASN A 72 9.00 7.42 1.44
N LEU A 73 8.49 7.48 0.20
CA LEU A 73 8.98 6.64 -0.89
C LEU A 73 10.48 6.90 -1.13
N GLN A 74 10.86 8.18 -1.23
CA GLN A 74 12.25 8.59 -1.40
C GLN A 74 13.12 8.13 -0.23
N THR A 75 12.70 8.38 1.01
CA THR A 75 13.42 7.98 2.22
C THR A 75 13.60 6.46 2.28
N ASN A 76 12.56 5.67 1.99
CA ASN A 76 12.68 4.21 1.99
C ASN A 76 13.66 3.71 0.92
N TYR A 77 13.60 4.29 -0.27
CA TYR A 77 14.53 3.98 -1.36
C TYR A 77 15.97 4.36 -0.99
N ASP A 78 16.18 5.56 -0.45
CA ASP A 78 17.49 6.07 -0.05
C ASP A 78 18.07 5.30 1.12
N LEU A 79 17.26 4.89 2.10
CA LEU A 79 17.71 4.07 3.22
C LEU A 79 18.15 2.68 2.74
N ALA A 80 17.45 2.07 1.79
CA ALA A 80 17.87 0.77 1.26
C ALA A 80 19.07 0.88 0.32
N SER A 81 19.10 1.90 -0.55
CA SER A 81 20.23 2.19 -1.44
C SER A 81 21.47 2.61 -0.64
N GLY A 82 21.24 3.39 0.43
CA GLY A 82 22.23 3.84 1.40
C GLY A 82 22.72 2.71 2.29
N THR A 83 21.86 1.77 2.71
CA THR A 83 22.26 0.53 3.41
C THR A 83 23.08 -0.38 2.50
N MET A 84 22.74 -0.45 1.20
CA MET A 84 23.54 -1.19 0.22
C MET A 84 24.93 -0.57 0.01
N ARG A 85 25.05 0.77 0.16
CA ARG A 85 26.33 1.49 0.22
C ARG A 85 27.02 1.41 1.59
N ALA A 86 26.27 1.40 2.69
CA ALA A 86 26.76 1.41 4.08
C ALA A 86 27.04 0.02 4.64
N ARG A 87 26.76 -1.08 3.91
CA ARG A 87 27.36 -2.39 4.22
C ARG A 87 28.90 -2.36 4.19
N SER A 88 29.53 -1.30 3.68
CA SER A 88 30.97 -1.05 3.83
C SER A 88 31.36 -0.24 5.09
N GLU A 89 30.46 0.49 5.76
CA GLU A 89 30.77 1.27 6.97
C GLU A 89 29.53 1.40 7.90
N ALA A 90 29.63 0.87 9.11
CA ALA A 90 28.53 0.75 10.07
C ALA A 90 28.20 2.05 10.84
N CYS A 91 26.91 2.37 11.06
CA CYS A 91 26.43 3.34 12.08
C CYS A 91 24.89 3.22 12.36
N PRO A 92 24.33 3.79 13.46
CA PRO A 92 23.38 3.13 14.38
C PRO A 92 21.94 3.71 14.32
N PRO A 93 20.98 3.16 15.11
CA PRO A 93 19.55 3.36 14.90
C PRO A 93 18.97 4.42 15.84
N GLN A 94 18.29 5.45 15.30
CA GLN A 94 17.24 6.20 16.01
C GLN A 94 16.60 7.26 15.09
N LEU A 95 15.37 7.02 14.62
CA LEU A 95 14.33 8.04 14.35
C LEU A 95 13.11 7.41 13.64
N MET A 96 12.22 6.78 14.41
CA MET A 96 10.86 6.50 13.95
C MET A 96 9.85 6.99 15.00
N ARG A 97 9.53 8.27 14.95
CA ARG A 97 8.35 8.80 15.65
C ARG A 97 7.87 10.08 15.00
N ILE A 98 7.04 9.99 13.95
CA ILE A 98 5.97 10.93 13.58
C ILE A 98 5.22 10.29 12.40
N VAL A 99 4.10 9.58 12.65
CA VAL A 99 3.05 9.38 11.64
C VAL A 99 1.71 9.30 12.38
N ARG A 100 1.06 10.44 12.58
CA ARG A 100 -0.40 10.47 12.79
C ARG A 100 -1.00 11.60 11.97
N SER A 101 -2.01 11.21 11.20
CA SER A 101 -3.08 12.04 10.64
C SER A 101 -2.78 12.78 9.34
N ILE A 102 -3.16 12.16 8.21
CA ILE A 102 -3.40 12.86 6.93
C ILE A 102 -4.63 12.22 6.24
N PRO A 103 -5.58 13.00 5.67
CA PRO A 103 -6.80 12.49 5.02
C PRO A 103 -6.55 12.12 3.53
N ILE A 104 -7.34 11.16 2.99
CA ILE A 104 -7.04 10.45 1.74
C ILE A 104 -8.28 10.29 0.85
N MET A 105 -8.23 10.75 -0.40
CA MET A 105 -8.97 10.16 -1.53
C MET A 105 -7.97 9.28 -2.30
N GLN A 106 -8.15 8.00 -2.62
CA GLN A 106 -9.24 7.06 -2.44
C GLN A 106 -8.72 5.84 -1.65
N ARG A 107 -8.68 5.90 -0.32
CA ARG A 107 -8.52 4.67 0.47
C ARG A 107 -9.85 3.93 0.41
N ARG A 108 -9.91 2.82 -0.33
CA ARG A 108 -10.98 1.85 -0.11
C ARG A 108 -10.71 1.21 1.25
N ILE A 109 -11.44 1.71 2.24
CA ILE A 109 -11.42 1.17 3.59
C ILE A 109 -12.38 0.01 3.57
N PHE A 110 -11.84 -1.19 3.77
CA PHE A 110 -12.65 -2.38 3.91
C PHE A 110 -12.82 -2.67 5.39
N THR A 111 -14.06 -2.75 5.83
CA THR A 111 -14.37 -3.20 7.18
C THR A 111 -15.03 -4.58 7.10
N PHE A 112 -14.39 -5.55 7.73
CA PHE A 112 -14.93 -6.88 7.97
C PHE A 112 -15.66 -6.87 9.32
N ILE A 113 -16.91 -7.30 9.31
CA ILE A 113 -17.79 -7.29 10.47
C ILE A 113 -18.13 -8.73 10.82
N GLY A 114 -17.65 -9.22 11.95
CA GLY A 114 -18.04 -10.53 12.46
C GLY A 114 -19.28 -10.41 13.33
N GLY A 115 -20.34 -11.16 13.02
CA GLY A 115 -21.56 -11.13 13.80
C GLY A 115 -22.57 -12.20 13.40
N SER A 116 -23.85 -11.82 13.39
CA SER A 116 -24.97 -12.66 12.97
C SER A 116 -25.48 -12.37 11.55
N LYS A 117 -24.98 -11.32 10.89
CA LYS A 117 -25.40 -10.85 9.56
C LYS A 117 -24.21 -10.81 8.59
N GLY A 118 -24.50 -10.83 7.29
CA GLY A 118 -23.52 -10.78 6.21
C GLY A 118 -23.67 -11.92 5.17
N PRO A 119 -23.10 -11.75 3.97
CA PRO A 119 -23.19 -12.74 2.90
C PRO A 119 -22.37 -14.01 3.16
N TRP A 120 -21.30 -13.92 3.97
CA TRP A 120 -20.40 -15.06 4.21
C TRP A 120 -20.78 -15.79 5.50
N ARG A 121 -21.05 -17.09 5.39
CA ARG A 121 -21.26 -17.97 6.55
C ARG A 121 -19.91 -18.49 7.05
N VAL A 122 -19.66 -18.39 8.35
CA VAL A 122 -18.44 -18.92 8.96
C VAL A 122 -18.57 -20.43 9.12
N THR A 123 -17.66 -21.17 8.51
CA THR A 123 -17.57 -22.63 8.65
C THR A 123 -16.60 -23.04 9.75
N ARG A 124 -15.50 -22.30 9.91
CA ARG A 124 -14.47 -22.57 10.90
C ARG A 124 -13.70 -21.29 11.24
N ILE A 125 -13.39 -21.12 12.54
CA ILE A 125 -12.38 -20.18 13.04
C ILE A 125 -11.38 -21.02 13.83
N ALA A 126 -10.09 -20.82 13.58
CA ALA A 126 -9.04 -21.53 14.28
C ALA A 126 -7.87 -20.57 14.54
N PRO A 127 -7.46 -20.38 15.79
CA PRO A 127 -6.26 -19.61 16.10
C PRO A 127 -5.04 -20.38 15.62
N VAL A 128 -4.14 -19.69 14.91
CA VAL A 128 -2.84 -20.25 14.52
C VAL A 128 -1.78 -19.79 15.51
N ILE A 129 -1.66 -18.47 15.73
CA ILE A 129 -0.74 -17.85 16.70
C ILE A 129 -1.42 -16.61 17.30
N GLY A 130 -1.36 -16.47 18.62
CA GLY A 130 -1.83 -15.28 19.35
C GLY A 130 -3.28 -15.35 19.82
N VAL A 131 -3.86 -14.19 20.11
CA VAL A 131 -5.23 -14.05 20.60
C VAL A 131 -6.23 -14.32 19.48
N ASP A 132 -7.22 -15.17 19.77
CA ASP A 132 -8.26 -15.54 18.82
C ASP A 132 -9.31 -14.44 18.64
N LEU A 133 -10.06 -14.52 17.53
CA LEU A 133 -11.25 -13.71 17.32
C LEU A 133 -12.48 -14.38 17.95
N PRO A 134 -13.37 -13.61 18.60
CA PRO A 134 -14.63 -14.17 19.10
C PRO A 134 -15.40 -14.89 17.99
N ALA A 135 -15.92 -16.09 18.30
CA ALA A 135 -16.69 -16.88 17.36
C ALA A 135 -17.91 -16.10 16.85
N VAL A 136 -18.21 -16.18 15.56
CA VAL A 136 -19.35 -15.52 14.90
C VAL A 136 -19.95 -16.44 13.86
N GLY A 137 -21.24 -16.28 13.56
CA GLY A 137 -21.93 -17.13 12.58
C GLY A 137 -21.77 -16.63 11.14
N ARG A 138 -21.60 -15.31 10.96
CA ARG A 138 -21.48 -14.66 9.66
C ARG A 138 -20.45 -13.54 9.66
N VAL A 139 -19.92 -13.25 8.48
CA VAL A 139 -19.04 -12.11 8.21
C VAL A 139 -19.66 -11.25 7.12
N ASP A 140 -19.70 -9.94 7.37
CA ASP A 140 -20.03 -8.92 6.40
C ASP A 140 -18.80 -8.14 5.93
N LEU A 141 -18.85 -7.61 4.72
CA LEU A 141 -17.77 -6.83 4.11
C LEU A 141 -18.34 -5.54 3.53
N VAL A 142 -17.96 -4.41 4.12
CA VAL A 142 -18.38 -3.08 3.67
C VAL A 142 -17.18 -2.24 3.27
N ASN A 143 -17.37 -1.35 2.29
CA ASN A 143 -16.35 -0.40 1.83
C ASN A 143 -16.48 0.94 2.56
N GLU A 144 -16.51 0.89 3.90
CA GLU A 144 -16.72 2.03 4.80
C GLU A 144 -15.79 1.96 6.02
N ASP A 145 -15.37 3.10 6.59
CA ASP A 145 -14.62 3.17 7.85
C ASP A 145 -15.57 3.15 9.06
N LEU A 146 -16.12 1.97 9.37
CA LEU A 146 -16.96 1.83 10.55
C LEU A 146 -16.09 1.81 11.81
N ARG A 147 -16.28 2.81 12.67
CA ARG A 147 -15.55 2.95 13.95
C ARG A 147 -16.31 2.43 15.16
N ALA A 148 -17.63 2.32 15.05
CA ALA A 148 -18.50 1.81 16.10
C ALA A 148 -18.96 0.40 15.74
N LEU A 149 -19.08 -0.46 16.76
CA LEU A 149 -19.55 -1.83 16.61
C LEU A 149 -21.05 -1.83 16.30
N PRO A 150 -21.50 -2.31 15.12
CA PRO A 150 -22.91 -2.38 14.78
C PRO A 150 -23.65 -3.35 15.71
N ALA A 151 -24.96 -3.15 15.88
CA ALA A 151 -25.79 -4.04 16.68
C ALA A 151 -25.72 -5.50 16.15
N GLY A 152 -25.33 -6.44 17.01
CA GLY A 152 -25.17 -7.85 16.66
C GLY A 152 -23.80 -8.23 16.09
N ALA A 153 -22.87 -7.27 15.93
CA ALA A 153 -21.47 -7.55 15.65
C ALA A 153 -20.71 -7.86 16.95
N ARG A 154 -19.71 -8.73 16.87
CA ARG A 154 -18.78 -9.09 17.97
C ARG A 154 -17.39 -8.50 17.77
N TRP A 155 -16.98 -8.26 16.54
CA TRP A 155 -15.69 -7.65 16.21
C TRP A 155 -15.73 -6.92 14.88
N LEU A 156 -14.81 -5.98 14.73
CA LEU A 156 -14.52 -5.26 13.50
C LEU A 156 -13.04 -5.40 13.16
N LEU A 157 -12.74 -5.76 11.92
CA LEU A 157 -11.39 -5.69 11.37
C LEU A 157 -11.38 -4.71 10.22
N ARG A 158 -10.48 -3.74 10.29
CA ARG A 158 -10.37 -2.68 9.27
C ARG A 158 -9.07 -2.85 8.51
N GLY A 159 -9.21 -2.91 7.20
CA GLY A 159 -8.11 -2.95 6.26
C GLY A 159 -8.14 -1.70 5.39
N LEU A 160 -6.94 -1.21 5.08
CA LEU A 160 -6.74 -0.23 4.02
C LEU A 160 -6.08 -1.00 2.88
N THR A 161 -6.67 -1.02 1.69
CA THR A 161 -5.89 -1.42 0.51
C THR A 161 -4.79 -0.39 0.32
N SER A 162 -3.55 -0.80 0.57
CA SER A 162 -2.36 0.01 0.32
C SER A 162 -1.67 -0.44 -0.94
N TYR A 163 -0.77 0.42 -1.44
CA TYR A 163 0.10 0.15 -2.57
C TYR A 163 0.93 -1.13 -2.40
N GLU A 164 1.38 -1.67 -3.53
CA GLU A 164 2.37 -2.73 -3.59
C GLU A 164 3.68 -2.25 -2.93
N ARG A 165 4.21 -3.05 -2.00
CA ARG A 165 5.38 -2.66 -1.19
C ARG A 165 6.66 -3.41 -1.57
N TYR A 166 6.52 -4.53 -2.28
CA TYR A 166 7.62 -5.49 -2.50
C TYR A 166 7.64 -6.12 -3.88
N THR A 167 6.58 -5.95 -4.68
CA THR A 167 6.46 -6.58 -5.99
C THR A 167 7.25 -5.76 -7.01
N ASN A 168 8.14 -6.39 -7.77
CA ASN A 168 8.77 -5.75 -8.91
C ASN A 168 7.92 -5.90 -10.19
N GLN A 169 8.26 -5.16 -11.25
CA GLN A 169 7.47 -5.14 -12.48
C GLN A 169 7.29 -6.53 -13.14
N SER A 170 8.36 -7.32 -13.23
CA SER A 170 8.29 -8.66 -13.82
C SER A 170 7.41 -9.60 -12.99
N GLU A 171 7.47 -9.51 -11.66
CA GLU A 171 6.58 -10.25 -10.76
C GLU A 171 5.13 -9.78 -10.93
N LYS A 172 4.90 -8.47 -11.06
CA LYS A 172 3.56 -7.89 -11.23
C LYS A 172 2.91 -8.33 -12.53
N GLU A 173 3.63 -8.28 -13.64
CA GLU A 173 3.14 -8.74 -14.95
C GLU A 173 2.78 -10.22 -14.94
N GLN A 174 3.62 -11.06 -14.34
CA GLN A 174 3.34 -12.49 -14.17
C GLN A 174 2.11 -12.73 -13.29
N LEU A 175 1.94 -11.95 -12.22
CA LEU A 175 0.77 -12.05 -11.35
C LEU A 175 -0.50 -11.62 -12.08
N ILE A 176 -0.49 -10.47 -12.76
CA ILE A 176 -1.67 -9.97 -13.50
C ILE A 176 -2.09 -10.94 -14.59
N ALA A 177 -1.13 -11.57 -15.29
CA ALA A 177 -1.41 -12.53 -16.35
C ALA A 177 -2.13 -13.79 -15.84
N LEU A 178 -1.92 -14.17 -14.57
CA LEU A 178 -2.41 -15.43 -13.99
C LEU A 178 -3.52 -15.24 -12.95
N GLN A 179 -3.65 -14.04 -12.36
CA GLN A 179 -4.53 -13.80 -11.23
C GLN A 179 -6.00 -13.76 -11.67
N PRO A 180 -6.86 -14.64 -11.13
CA PRO A 180 -8.28 -14.59 -11.45
C PRO A 180 -8.98 -13.44 -10.72
N PRO A 181 -10.08 -12.91 -11.26
CA PRO A 181 -10.85 -11.85 -10.61
C PRO A 181 -11.53 -12.35 -9.32
N LEU A 182 -11.89 -11.40 -8.46
CA LEU A 182 -12.78 -11.63 -7.32
C LEU A 182 -14.23 -11.79 -7.81
N GLY A 183 -15.07 -12.47 -7.01
CA GLY A 183 -16.52 -12.57 -7.27
C GLY A 183 -16.92 -13.57 -8.35
N ARG A 184 -16.03 -14.50 -8.70
CA ARG A 184 -16.34 -15.58 -9.65
C ARG A 184 -17.46 -16.47 -9.12
N PRO A 185 -18.42 -16.91 -9.95
CA PRO A 185 -19.57 -17.69 -9.51
C PRO A 185 -19.18 -19.04 -8.90
N GLU A 186 -18.07 -19.64 -9.35
CA GLU A 186 -17.54 -20.88 -8.81
C GLU A 186 -16.77 -20.70 -7.48
N ALA A 187 -16.38 -19.48 -7.13
CA ALA A 187 -15.61 -19.17 -5.92
C ALA A 187 -16.54 -19.00 -4.70
N THR A 188 -17.20 -20.09 -4.28
CA THR A 188 -18.18 -20.11 -3.18
C THR A 188 -17.57 -20.18 -1.79
N CYS A 189 -16.25 -20.31 -1.70
CA CYS A 189 -15.49 -20.42 -0.45
C CYS A 189 -14.42 -19.33 -0.38
N ALA A 190 -14.17 -18.81 0.82
CA ALA A 190 -13.16 -17.79 1.07
C ALA A 190 -12.50 -18.01 2.45
N ALA A 191 -11.34 -17.40 2.66
CA ALA A 191 -10.64 -17.38 3.94
C ALA A 191 -10.23 -15.94 4.27
N LEU A 192 -10.44 -15.53 5.54
CA LEU A 192 -9.94 -14.28 6.09
C LEU A 192 -8.83 -14.62 7.09
N ILE A 193 -7.61 -14.14 6.85
CA ILE A 193 -6.44 -14.46 7.66
C ILE A 193 -5.80 -13.16 8.16
N PRO A 194 -6.18 -12.66 9.35
CA PRO A 194 -5.56 -11.48 9.95
C PRO A 194 -4.15 -11.81 10.42
N VAL A 195 -3.17 -10.97 10.07
CA VAL A 195 -1.76 -11.18 10.43
C VAL A 195 -1.19 -9.94 11.10
N LYS A 196 -0.48 -10.13 12.22
CA LYS A 196 0.34 -9.12 12.87
C LYS A 196 1.80 -9.57 12.85
N LYS A 197 2.70 -8.74 12.31
CA LYS A 197 4.15 -9.00 12.34
C LYS A 197 4.75 -8.42 13.62
N SER A 198 5.80 -9.05 14.15
CA SER A 198 6.61 -8.51 15.25
C SER A 198 7.41 -7.29 14.79
N ALA A 199 7.71 -6.38 15.73
CA ALA A 199 8.72 -5.37 15.49
C ALA A 199 10.09 -6.05 15.54
N THR A 200 10.90 -5.83 14.50
CA THR A 200 12.32 -6.20 14.49
C THR A 200 13.13 -5.09 15.12
#